data_AF-A0A3M4M692-F1
#
_entry.id   AF-A0A3M4M692-F1
#
_cell.length_a   1.000
_cell.length_b   1.000
_cell.length_c   1.000
_cell.angle_alpha   90.00
_cell.angle_beta   90.00
_cell.angle_gamma   90.00
#
_symmetry.space_group_name_H-M   'P 1'
#
loop_
_entity.id
_entity.type
_entity.pdbx_description
1 polymer ?
#
loop_
_entity_poly.entity_id
_entity_poly.type
_entity_poly.pdbx_seq_one_letter_code
_entity_poly.pdbx_strand_id
1 'polypeptide(L)' 'MTEDGLGQLLALTQRWLPGAVPTIENMGTAKWLEDEYFKRLEFAVANGISHAFNG' A
#
# COMPACT_ATOMS: atom_id res chain seq x y z
N MET A 1 -15.24 14.01 2.59
CA MET A 1 -14.11 13.30 3.23
C MET A 1 -14.67 12.81 4.56
N THR A 2 -15.23 11.61 4.58
CA THR A 2 -15.81 11.00 5.78
C THR A 2 -14.70 10.74 6.80
N GLU A 3 -15.03 10.72 8.10
CA GLU A 3 -14.04 10.57 9.19
C GLU A 3 -13.14 9.33 9.04
N ASP A 4 -13.56 8.32 8.28
CA ASP A 4 -12.78 7.11 7.99
C ASP A 4 -11.63 7.32 6.99
N GLY A 5 -11.80 8.18 5.97
CA GLY A 5 -10.83 8.29 4.87
C GLY A 5 -9.53 8.98 5.27
N LEU A 6 -9.61 10.04 6.08
CA LEU A 6 -8.42 10.70 6.61
C LEU A 6 -7.69 9.80 7.62
N GLY A 7 -8.45 9.09 8.47
CA GLY A 7 -7.88 8.12 9.42
C GLY A 7 -7.07 7.03 8.71
N GLN A 8 -7.58 6.51 7.60
CA GLN A 8 -6.85 5.56 6.75
C GLN A 8 -5.55 6.15 6.19
N LEU A 9 -5.56 7.38 5.66
CA LEU A 9 -4.36 8.03 5.13
C LEU A 9 -3.29 8.29 6.21
N LEU A 10 -3.71 8.64 7.42
CA LEU A 10 -2.80 8.82 8.57
C LEU A 10 -2.15 7.48 8.96
N ALA A 11 -2.94 6.41 9.03
CA ALA A 11 -2.43 5.07 9.32
C ALA A 11 -1.45 4.59 8.23
N LEU A 12 -1.77 4.84 6.95
CA LEU A 12 -0.87 4.52 5.84
C LEU A 12 0.44 5.31 5.92
N THR A 13 0.37 6.60 6.27
CA THR A 13 1.57 7.43 6.44
C THR A 13 2.47 6.88 7.54
N GLN A 14 1.90 6.49 8.68
CA GLN A 14 2.68 5.89 9.75
C GLN A 14 3.34 4.56 9.34
N ARG A 15 2.64 3.73 8.55
CA ARG A 15 3.15 2.45 8.06
C ARG A 15 4.29 2.62 7.06
N TRP A 16 4.12 3.50 6.08
CA TRP A 16 5.02 3.61 4.92
C TRP A 16 6.10 4.67 5.09
N LEU A 17 5.84 5.72 5.85
CA LEU A 17 6.72 6.86 6.09
C LEU A 17 6.86 7.13 7.60
N PRO A 18 7.44 6.18 8.37
CA PRO A 18 7.51 6.30 9.83
C PRO A 18 8.27 7.57 10.25
N GLY A 19 7.65 8.36 11.13
CA GLY A 19 8.20 9.62 11.62
C GLY A 19 8.01 10.82 10.69
N ALA A 20 7.44 10.64 9.50
CA ALA A 20 7.10 11.74 8.61
C ALA A 20 5.86 12.50 9.12
N VAL A 21 5.86 13.83 8.93
CA VAL A 21 4.66 14.66 9.16
C VAL A 21 3.61 14.31 8.10
N PRO A 22 2.33 14.11 8.44
CA PRO A 22 1.29 13.75 7.48
C PRO A 22 0.84 14.95 6.65
N THR A 23 1.71 15.45 5.77
CA THR A 23 1.35 16.42 4.73
C THR A 23 0.55 15.73 3.63
N ILE A 24 -0.11 16.50 2.78
CA ILE A 24 -0.89 15.97 1.64
C ILE A 24 0.01 15.11 0.74
N GLU A 25 1.24 15.56 0.50
CA GLU A 25 2.23 14.86 -0.31
C GLU A 25 2.61 13.53 0.35
N ASN A 26 2.93 13.54 1.64
CA ASN A 26 3.33 12.32 2.37
C ASN A 26 2.17 11.32 2.46
N MET A 27 0.95 11.77 2.70
CA MET A 27 -0.24 10.92 2.68
C MET A 27 -0.50 10.35 1.28
N GLY A 28 -0.30 11.15 0.24
CA GLY A 28 -0.40 10.71 -1.16
C GLY A 28 0.66 9.67 -1.52
N THR A 29 1.91 9.90 -1.12
CA THR A 29 3.02 8.94 -1.30
C THR A 29 2.74 7.64 -0.56
N ALA A 30 2.28 7.70 0.69
CA ALA A 30 1.94 6.52 1.46
C ALA A 30 0.79 5.71 0.83
N LYS A 31 -0.23 6.40 0.28
CA LYS A 31 -1.31 5.74 -0.45
C LYS A 31 -0.80 5.04 -1.72
N TRP A 32 0.07 5.70 -2.48
CA TRP A 32 0.66 5.11 -3.67
C TRP A 32 1.50 3.86 -3.36
N LEU A 33 2.27 3.90 -2.26
CA LEU A 33 3.06 2.74 -1.81
C LEU A 33 2.18 1.54 -1.42
N GLU A 34 1.05 1.78 -0.74
CA GLU A 34 0.08 0.73 -0.42
C GLU A 34 -0.49 0.08 -1.68
N ASP A 35 -0.85 0.88 -2.69
CA ASP A 35 -1.40 0.39 -3.95
C ASP A 35 -0.36 -0.46 -4.72
N GLU A 36 0.88 0.02 -4.79
CA GLU A 36 1.97 -0.71 -5.44
C GLU A 36 2.32 -2.02 -4.70
N TYR A 37 2.23 -2.03 -3.37
CA TYR A 37 2.44 -3.24 -2.57
C TYR A 37 1.42 -4.33 -2.94
N PHE A 38 0.12 -3.99 -2.99
CA PHE A 38 -0.91 -4.97 -3.33
C PHE A 38 -0.82 -5.42 -4.80
N LYS A 39 -0.50 -4.51 -5.72
CA LYS A 39 -0.27 -4.86 -7.12
C LYS A 39 0.88 -5.86 -7.29
N ARG A 40 1.98 -5.67 -6.55
CA ARG A 40 3.13 -6.61 -6.57
C ARG A 40 2.79 -7.94 -5.91
N LEU A 41 2.00 -7.92 -4.83
CA LEU A 41 1.50 -9.12 -4.17
C LEU A 41 0.66 -9.96 -5.13
N GLU A 42 -0.23 -9.33 -5.90
CA GLU A 42 -1.05 -10.00 -6.92
C GLU A 42 -0.17 -10.76 -7.94
N PHE A 43 0.85 -10.10 -8.48
CA PHE A 43 1.79 -10.75 -9.39
C PHE A 43 2.57 -11.89 -8.73
N ALA A 44 3.04 -11.71 -7.49
CA ALA A 44 3.78 -12.75 -6.77
C ALA A 44 2.92 -13.99 -6.52
N VAL A 45 1.65 -13.81 -6.15
CA VAL A 45 0.69 -14.90 -5.95
C VAL A 45 0.38 -15.60 -7.27
N ALA A 46 0.07 -14.86 -8.34
CA ALA A 46 -0.23 -15.45 -9.64
C ALA A 46 0.96 -16.23 -10.22
N ASN A 47 2.17 -15.70 -10.09
CA ASN A 47 3.40 -16.38 -10.52
C ASN A 47 3.70 -17.61 -9.66
N GLY A 48 3.52 -17.53 -8.34
CA GLY A 48 3.71 -18.65 -7.43
C GLY A 48 2.74 -19.81 -7.72
N ILE A 49 1.45 -19.49 -7.95
CA ILE A 49 0.44 -20.47 -8.39
C ILE A 49 0.87 -21.10 -9.72
N SER A 50 1.23 -20.27 -10.71
CA SER A 50 1.62 -20.75 -12.04
C SER A 50 2.83 -21.68 -11.96
N HIS A 51 3.85 -21.34 -11.17
CA HIS A 51 5.03 -22.17 -10.97
C HIS A 51 4.69 -23.48 -10.25
N ALA A 52 3.80 -23.45 -9.24
CA ALA A 52 3.38 -24.64 -8.51
C ALA A 52 2.63 -25.65 -9.39
N PHE A 53 1.87 -25.17 -10.38
CA PHE A 53 1.08 -26.03 -11.28
C PHE A 53 1.79 -26.38 -12.60
N ASN A 54 2.74 -25.58 -13.06
CA ASN A 54 3.38 -25.76 -14.37
C ASN A 54 4.85 -26.20 -14.35
N GLY A 55 5.55 -26.15 -13.21
CA GLY A 55 6.96 -26.55 -13.10
C GLY A 55 7.93 -25.50 -13.62
#